data_AF-A0A8E4FN92-F1
#
_entry.id   AF-A0A8E4FN92-F1
#
_cell.length_a   1.000
_cell.length_b   1.000
_cell.length_c   1.000
_cell.angle_alpha   90.00
_cell.angle_beta   90.00
_cell.angle_gamma   90.00
#
_symmetry.space_group_name_H-M   'P 1'
#
loop_
_entity.id
_entity.type
_entity.pdbx_description
1 polymer ?
#
loop_
_entity_poly.entity_id
_entity_poly.type
_entity_poly.pdbx_seq_one_letter_code
_entity_poly.pdbx_strand_id
1 'polypeptide(L)' 'KDGYLVKKSDGCKYGCVMLIGDSNCDMECKAPNQGGQKGWCYAFGCWCTGMPESTQVYPLPGKSCGKK' A
#
# COMPACT_ATOMS: atom_id res chain seq x y z
N LYS A 1 -10.07 -5.65 -5.03
CA LYS A 1 -8.73 -6.04 -5.56
C LYS A 1 -7.67 -5.89 -4.47
N ASP A 2 -6.55 -6.58 -4.66
CA ASP A 2 -5.47 -6.67 -3.67
C ASP A 2 -4.17 -6.13 -4.26
N GLY A 3 -3.25 -5.65 -3.43
CA GLY A 3 -1.98 -5.11 -3.89
C GLY A 3 -1.21 -4.34 -2.84
N TYR A 4 0.02 -3.95 -3.15
CA TYR A 4 0.81 -3.11 -2.25
C TYR A 4 0.30 -1.67 -2.27
N LEU A 5 0.22 -1.05 -1.09
CA LEU A 5 0.02 0.39 -0.97
C LEU A 5 1.16 1.13 -1.65
N VAL A 6 0.81 2.16 -2.42
CA VAL A 6 1.76 2.97 -3.18
C VAL A 6 1.59 4.45 -2.86
N LYS A 7 2.71 5.12 -2.59
CA LYS A 7 2.76 6.57 -2.43
C LYS A 7 2.61 7.21 -3.80
N LYS A 8 1.52 7.95 -4.00
CA LYS A 8 1.27 8.66 -5.26
C LYS A 8 2.35 9.70 -5.58
N SER A 9 3.05 10.22 -4.57
CA SER A 9 4.11 11.23 -4.71
C SER A 9 5.36 10.73 -5.42
N ASP A 10 5.81 9.50 -5.15
CA ASP A 10 7.09 8.94 -5.63
C ASP A 10 6.94 7.57 -6.33
N GLY A 11 5.73 6.99 -6.33
CA GLY A 11 5.46 5.67 -6.93
C GLY A 11 6.04 4.51 -6.12
N CYS A 12 6.55 4.76 -4.93
CA CYS A 12 7.14 3.74 -4.08
C CYS A 12 6.10 3.08 -3.19
N LYS A 13 6.33 1.80 -2.88
CA LYS A 13 5.52 1.09 -1.89
C LYS A 13 5.60 1.79 -0.54
N TYR A 14 4.55 1.68 0.27
CA TYR A 14 4.65 1.99 1.69
C TYR A 14 5.55 0.96 2.36
N GLY A 15 6.73 1.38 2.78
CA GLY A 15 7.66 0.52 3.50
C GLY A 15 7.11 0.16 4.87
N CYS A 16 7.40 -1.05 5.33
CA CYS A 16 7.00 -1.51 6.65
C CYS A 16 8.12 -2.35 7.29
N VAL A 17 8.20 -2.30 8.62
CA VAL A 17 9.12 -3.13 9.40
C VAL A 17 8.35 -4.32 9.94
N MET A 18 8.78 -5.55 9.66
CA MET A 18 8.02 -6.79 9.93
C MET A 18 7.53 -6.95 11.39
N LEU A 19 8.19 -6.32 12.37
CA LEU A 19 7.85 -6.44 13.79
C LEU A 19 6.72 -5.50 14.27
N ILE A 20 6.46 -4.40 13.56
CA ILE A 20 5.52 -3.34 14.00
C ILE A 20 4.64 -2.84 12.85
N GLY A 21 5.01 -3.19 11.62
CA GLY A 21 4.44 -2.68 10.39
C GLY A 21 3.04 -3.20 10.09
N ASP A 22 2.66 -4.35 10.63
CA ASP A 22 1.34 -4.95 10.35
C ASP A 22 0.19 -4.04 10.77
N SER A 23 0.20 -3.54 12.01
CA SER A 23 -0.85 -2.64 12.52
C SER A 23 -0.91 -1.33 11.74
N ASN A 24 0.25 -0.79 11.35
CA ASN A 24 0.31 0.45 10.56
C ASN A 24 -0.21 0.22 9.13
N CYS A 25 0.19 -0.88 8.49
CA CYS A 25 -0.31 -1.26 7.17
C CYS A 25 -1.82 -1.52 7.21
N ASP A 26 -2.34 -2.17 8.25
CA ASP A 26 -3.78 -2.41 8.40
C ASP A 26 -4.57 -1.10 8.53
N MET A 27 -4.07 -0.17 9.36
CA MET A 27 -4.67 1.15 9.53
C MET A 27 -4.67 1.96 8.23
N GLU A 28 -3.54 2.05 7.53
CA GLU A 28 -3.41 2.75 6.24
C GLU A 28 -4.28 2.09 5.16
N CYS A 29 -4.41 0.76 5.20
CA CYS A 29 -5.23 0.03 4.25
C CYS A 29 -6.72 0.34 4.41
N LYS A 30 -7.19 0.38 5.66
CA LYS A 30 -8.58 0.67 6.04
C LYS A 30 -8.90 2.15 5.98
N ALA A 31 -7.90 3.01 5.78
CA ALA A 31 -8.11 4.43 5.71
C ALA A 31 -9.12 4.79 4.59
N PRO A 32 -9.98 5.80 4.79
CA PRO A 32 -11.07 6.12 3.86
C PRO A 32 -10.61 6.46 2.44
N ASN A 33 -9.36 6.91 2.30
CA ASN A 33 -8.72 7.23 1.02
C ASN A 33 -8.30 5.98 0.22
N GLN A 34 -8.20 4.81 0.86
CA GLN A 34 -7.83 3.53 0.23
C GLN A 34 -9.02 2.57 0.15
N GLY A 35 -9.81 2.49 1.22
CA GLY A 35 -11.02 1.65 1.28
C GLY A 35 -10.73 0.14 1.30
N GLY A 36 -9.54 -0.29 1.72
CA GLY A 36 -9.21 -1.69 1.91
C GLY A 36 -9.85 -2.29 3.16
N GLN A 37 -9.90 -3.62 3.23
CA GLN A 37 -10.48 -4.34 4.38
C GLN A 37 -9.43 -4.76 5.40
N LYS A 38 -8.24 -5.13 4.92
CA LYS A 38 -7.15 -5.61 5.77
C LYS A 38 -5.81 -5.28 5.14
N GLY A 39 -4.84 -4.91 5.97
CA GLY A 39 -3.46 -4.68 5.56
C GLY A 39 -2.46 -5.41 6.46
N TRP A 40 -1.31 -5.76 5.90
CA TRP A 40 -0.19 -6.31 6.67
C TRP A 40 1.15 -6.01 5.99
N CYS A 41 2.23 -6.19 6.73
CA CYS A 41 3.58 -6.01 6.26
C CYS A 41 4.05 -7.29 5.54
N TYR A 42 4.21 -7.21 4.22
CA TYR A 42 4.65 -8.32 3.40
C TYR A 42 5.87 -7.93 2.57
N ALA A 43 6.96 -8.68 2.69
CA ALA A 43 8.23 -8.42 1.97
C ALA A 43 8.69 -6.94 2.07
N PHE A 44 8.64 -6.37 3.28
CA PHE A 44 8.98 -4.97 3.58
C PHE A 44 8.07 -3.91 2.90
N GLY A 45 6.89 -4.30 2.42
CA GLY A 45 5.87 -3.39 1.91
C GLY A 45 4.48 -3.67 2.49
N CYS A 46 3.67 -2.63 2.66
CA CYS A 46 2.29 -2.79 3.08
C CYS A 46 1.46 -3.43 1.96
N TRP A 47 0.96 -4.64 2.19
CA TRP A 47 0.02 -5.32 1.32
C TRP A 47 -1.40 -5.13 1.83
N CYS A 48 -2.31 -4.85 0.93
CA CYS A 48 -3.72 -4.58 1.19
C CYS A 48 -4.62 -5.55 0.45
N THR A 49 -5.73 -5.93 1.08
CA THR A 49 -6.78 -6.73 0.43
C THR A 49 -8.15 -6.08 0.52
N GLY A 50 -9.02 -6.44 -0.42
CA GLY A 50 -10.41 -5.98 -0.45
C GLY A 50 -10.58 -4.50 -0.80
N MET A 51 -9.61 -3.89 -1.49
CA MET A 51 -9.72 -2.50 -1.95
C MET A 51 -10.67 -2.37 -3.14
N PRO A 52 -11.33 -1.21 -3.34
CA PRO A 52 -12.12 -0.95 -4.52
C PRO A 52 -11.26 -0.92 -5.79
N GLU A 53 -11.87 -1.20 -6.95
CA GLU A 53 -11.15 -1.25 -8.22
C GLU A 53 -10.54 0.09 -8.63
N SER A 54 -11.12 1.20 -8.16
CA SER A 54 -10.63 2.57 -8.35
C SER A 54 -9.34 2.87 -7.56
N THR A 55 -9.03 2.11 -6.50
CA THR A 55 -7.84 2.36 -5.68
C THR A 55 -6.58 2.01 -6.45
N GLN A 56 -5.63 2.93 -6.51
CA GLN A 56 -4.35 2.67 -7.15
C GLN A 56 -3.43 1.87 -6.22
N VAL A 57 -2.95 0.74 -6.71
CA VAL A 57 -2.00 -0.14 -6.01
C VAL A 57 -0.68 -0.15 -6.77
N TYR A 58 0.41 -0.54 -6.12
CA TYR A 58 1.69 -0.69 -6.79
C TYR A 58 1.63 -1.83 -7.83
N PRO A 59 2.25 -1.66 -9.02
CA PRO A 59 2.92 -0.45 -9.52
C PRO A 59 1.94 0.61 -10.06
N LEU A 60 2.32 1.88 -9.98
CA LEU A 60 1.56 2.96 -10.62
C LEU A 60 1.84 2.97 -12.14
N PRO A 61 0.81 3.14 -12.98
CA PRO A 61 1.00 3.27 -14.42
C PRO A 61 1.84 4.51 -14.75
N GLY A 62 2.90 4.33 -15.53
CA GLY A 62 3.79 5.42 -15.95
C GLY A 62 4.69 5.99 -14.84
N LYS A 63 4.74 5.36 -13.66
CA LYS A 63 5.54 5.84 -12.53
C LYS A 63 6.26 4.69 -11.83
N SER A 64 7.55 4.59 -12.09
CA SER A 64 8.45 3.70 -11.35
C SER A 64 8.83 4.32 -10.00
N CYS A 65 9.01 3.49 -8.98
CA CYS A 65 9.59 3.95 -7.72
C CYS A 65 11.01 4.44 -7.98
N GLY A 66 11.22 5.74 -7.79
CA GLY A 66 12.49 6.40 -8.05
C GLY A 66 12.56 7.73 -7.33
N LYS A 67 13.77 8.18 -7.01
CA LYS A 67 13.98 9.52 -6.46
C LYS A 67 13.49 10.54 -7.48
N LYS A 68 12.75 11.55 -7.01
CA LYS A 68 12.48 12.78 -7.75
C LYS A 68 13.76 13.30 -8.41
#